data_AF-A0A377ZDE0-F1
#
_entry.id   AF-A0A377ZDE0-F1
#
_cell.length_a   1.000
_cell.length_b   1.000
_cell.length_c   1.000
_cell.angle_alpha   90.00
_cell.angle_beta   90.00
_cell.angle_gamma   90.00
#
_symmetry.space_group_name_H-M   'P 1'
#
loop_
_entity.id
_entity.type
_entity.pdbx_description
1 polymer ?
#
loop_
_entity_poly.entity_id
_entity_poly.type
_entity_poly.pdbx_seq_one_letter_code
_entity_poly.pdbx_strand_id
1 'polypeptide(L)'
;MMMIHKPWGFAGGDANDMRDYAELLDKVESVLIPAYAEKTGKSPDEIAAMLEDETWMDGKECVAMGFADQVTPLFRLWPVSSLNVLRTSKRCQKIFATC
;
A
#
# COMPACT_ATOMS: atom_id res chain seq x y z
N MET A 1 5.38 3.40 11.29
CA MET A 1 5.45 1.94 11.22
C MET A 1 4.58 1.52 10.06
N MET A 2 5.09 0.66 9.19
CA MET A 2 4.40 0.07 8.05
C MET A 2 4.58 -1.45 8.15
N MET A 3 3.58 -2.22 7.72
CA MET A 3 3.60 -3.68 7.78
C MET A 3 3.11 -4.22 6.45
N ILE A 4 3.79 -5.25 5.96
CA ILE A 4 3.40 -6.03 4.78
C ILE A 4 3.20 -7.49 5.21
N HIS A 5 2.11 -8.10 4.75
CA HIS A 5 1.81 -9.50 5.02
C HIS A 5 1.02 -10.11 3.85
N LYS A 6 0.94 -11.44 3.78
CA LYS A 6 0.10 -12.14 2.82
C LYS A 6 -1.37 -11.75 2.96
N PRO A 7 -2.14 -11.66 1.86
CA PRO A 7 -3.56 -11.36 1.90
C PRO A 7 -4.28 -12.29 2.89
N TRP A 8 -4.80 -11.70 3.97
CA TRP A 8 -5.55 -12.45 4.98
C TRP A 8 -7.04 -12.12 4.87
N GLY A 9 -7.87 -13.14 5.04
CA GLY A 9 -9.30 -12.97 5.12
C GLY A 9 -10.00 -14.20 5.66
N PHE A 10 -11.32 -14.12 5.75
CA PHE A 10 -12.18 -15.14 6.32
C PHE A 10 -13.30 -15.48 5.35
N ALA A 11 -13.52 -16.77 5.14
CA ALA A 11 -14.68 -17.30 4.43
C ALA A 11 -15.32 -18.42 5.24
N GLY A 12 -16.63 -18.59 5.07
CA GLY A 12 -17.38 -19.72 5.62
C GLY A 12 -18.36 -20.25 4.58
N GLY A 13 -18.46 -21.57 4.46
CA GLY A 13 -19.21 -22.23 3.40
C GLY A 13 -18.88 -23.73 3.31
N ASP A 14 -19.17 -24.33 2.17
CA ASP A 14 -18.80 -25.71 1.90
C ASP A 14 -17.32 -25.86 1.45
N ALA A 15 -16.89 -27.10 1.18
CA ALA A 15 -15.50 -27.37 0.81
C ALA A 15 -15.08 -26.75 -0.53
N ASN A 16 -16.00 -26.45 -1.44
CA ASN A 16 -15.70 -25.78 -2.70
C ASN A 16 -15.56 -24.28 -2.46
N ASP A 17 -16.44 -23.67 -1.65
CA ASP A 17 -16.34 -22.27 -1.28
C ASP A 17 -14.98 -21.93 -0.64
N MET A 18 -14.44 -22.84 0.19
CA MET A 18 -13.13 -22.65 0.82
C MET A 18 -11.97 -22.73 -0.18
N ARG A 19 -12.09 -23.56 -1.22
CA ARG A 19 -11.06 -23.66 -2.28
C ARG A 19 -11.09 -22.44 -3.20
N ASP A 20 -12.28 -22.04 -3.62
CA ASP A 20 -12.48 -20.83 -4.44
C ASP A 20 -11.97 -19.58 -3.71
N TYR A 21 -12.16 -19.52 -2.39
CA TYR A 21 -11.64 -18.43 -1.57
C TYR A 21 -10.10 -18.44 -1.47
N ALA A 22 -9.48 -19.61 -1.32
CA ALA A 22 -8.02 -19.73 -1.34
C ALA A 22 -7.45 -19.28 -2.70
N GLU A 23 -8.05 -19.72 -3.81
CA GLU A 23 -7.65 -19.29 -5.15
C GLU A 23 -7.81 -17.77 -5.36
N LEU A 24 -8.84 -17.18 -4.75
CA LEU A 24 -9.01 -15.73 -4.76
C LEU A 24 -7.87 -15.02 -4.01
N LEU A 25 -7.48 -15.51 -2.83
CA LEU A 25 -6.37 -14.93 -2.07
C LEU A 25 -5.04 -15.04 -2.83
N ASP A 26 -4.77 -16.20 -3.45
CA ASP A 26 -3.59 -16.40 -4.30
C ASP A 26 -3.59 -15.44 -5.50
N LYS A 27 -4.76 -15.20 -6.10
CA LYS A 27 -4.90 -14.24 -7.18
C LYS A 27 -4.63 -12.81 -6.71
N VAL A 28 -5.10 -12.42 -5.52
CA VAL A 28 -4.79 -11.10 -4.95
C VAL A 28 -3.30 -10.96 -4.72
N GLU A 29 -2.63 -12.00 -4.19
CA GLU A 29 -1.18 -12.01 -4.02
C GLU A 29 -0.45 -11.82 -5.36
N SER A 30 -0.90 -12.49 -6.42
CA SER A 30 -0.32 -12.37 -7.77
C SER A 30 -0.41 -10.97 -8.37
N VAL A 31 -1.40 -10.16 -7.96
CA VAL A 31 -1.56 -8.76 -8.39
C VAL A 31 -0.74 -7.81 -7.50
N LEU A 32 -0.56 -8.19 -6.23
CA LEU A 32 0.10 -7.36 -5.24
C LEU A 32 1.64 -7.38 -5.38
N ILE A 33 2.22 -8.56 -5.63
CA ILE A 33 3.67 -8.73 -5.84
C ILE A 33 4.23 -7.80 -6.93
N PRO A 34 3.68 -7.76 -8.16
CA PRO A 34 4.24 -6.90 -9.21
C PRO A 34 4.08 -5.41 -8.89
N ALA A 35 3.01 -5.00 -8.19
CA ALA A 35 2.83 -3.62 -7.77
C ALA A 35 3.90 -3.18 -6.77
N TYR A 36 4.26 -4.04 -5.82
CA TYR A 36 5.38 -3.77 -4.90
C TYR A 36 6.74 -3.85 -5.59
N ALA A 37 6.94 -4.79 -6.50
CA ALA A 37 8.17 -4.90 -7.28
C ALA A 37 8.40 -3.64 -8.14
N GLU A 38 7.35 -3.11 -8.78
CA GLU A 38 7.44 -1.86 -9.57
C GLU A 38 7.83 -0.66 -8.70
N LYS A 39 7.29 -0.57 -7.48
CA LYS A 39 7.59 0.54 -6.57
C LYS A 39 8.97 0.46 -5.93
N THR A 40 9.35 -0.73 -5.47
CA THR A 40 10.59 -0.93 -4.70
C THR A 40 11.80 -1.21 -5.57
N GLY A 41 11.59 -1.66 -6.82
CA GLY A 41 12.64 -2.15 -7.70
C GLY A 41 13.22 -3.51 -7.29
N LYS A 42 12.60 -4.20 -6.32
CA LYS A 42 13.01 -5.53 -5.85
C LYS A 42 12.45 -6.63 -6.75
N SER A 43 13.05 -7.82 -6.68
CA SER A 43 12.53 -8.96 -7.41
C SER A 43 11.18 -9.43 -6.83
N PRO A 44 10.28 -10.00 -7.66
CA PRO A 44 9.03 -10.59 -7.20
C PRO A 44 9.21 -11.63 -6.07
N ASP A 45 10.27 -12.44 -6.16
CA ASP A 45 10.57 -13.48 -5.18
C ASP A 45 10.96 -12.91 -3.82
N GLU A 46 11.73 -11.82 -3.79
CA GLU A 46 12.05 -11.10 -2.55
C GLU A 46 10.81 -10.47 -1.92
N ILE A 47 9.92 -9.91 -2.72
CA ILE A 47 8.64 -9.36 -2.23
C ILE A 47 7.76 -10.48 -1.65
N ALA A 48 7.66 -11.62 -2.33
CA ALA A 48 6.88 -12.77 -1.87
C ALA A 48 7.39 -13.29 -0.51
N ALA A 49 8.71 -13.41 -0.35
CA ALA A 49 9.32 -13.80 0.92
C ALA A 49 9.02 -12.77 2.04
N MET A 50 9.12 -11.48 1.75
CA MET A 50 8.81 -10.43 2.75
C MET A 50 7.32 -10.36 3.13
N LEU A 51 6.41 -10.71 2.21
CA LEU A 51 4.97 -10.84 2.48
C LEU A 51 4.67 -12.05 3.36
N GLU A 52 5.38 -13.16 3.17
CA GLU A 52 5.23 -14.37 3.98
C GLU A 52 5.76 -14.20 5.41
N ASP A 53 6.88 -13.51 5.57
CA ASP A 53 7.52 -13.27 6.88
C ASP A 53 6.84 -12.17 7.72
N GLU A 54 5.72 -11.61 7.27
CA GLU A 54 5.00 -10.49 7.92
C GLU A 54 5.96 -9.36 8.36
N THR A 55 6.60 -8.72 7.38
CA THR A 55 7.66 -7.75 7.66
C THR A 55 7.11 -6.43 8.22
N TRP A 56 7.62 -6.02 9.39
CA TRP A 56 7.36 -4.72 10.01
C TRP A 56 8.54 -3.78 9.76
N MET A 57 8.25 -2.55 9.32
CA MET A 57 9.25 -1.54 8.96
C MET A 57 8.96 -0.19 9.61
N ASP A 58 10.01 0.50 10.03
CA ASP A 58 9.96 1.90 10.39
C ASP A 58 9.97 2.82 9.15
N GLY A 59 9.72 4.12 9.33
CA GLY A 59 9.65 5.06 8.20
C GLY A 59 10.97 5.19 7.43
N LYS A 60 12.12 5.02 8.09
CA LYS A 60 13.45 5.10 7.46
C LYS A 60 13.75 3.82 6.68
N GLU A 61 13.40 2.67 7.24
CA GLU A 61 13.49 1.35 6.60
C GLU A 61 12.61 1.30 5.35
N CYS A 62 11.39 1.86 5.40
CA CYS A 62 10.54 1.98 4.21
C CYS A 62 11.22 2.76 3.08
N VAL A 63 11.93 3.85 3.40
CA VAL A 63 12.66 4.62 2.38
C VAL A 63 13.87 3.84 1.87
N ALA A 64 14.62 3.20 2.76
CA ALA A 64 15.78 2.40 2.37
C ALA A 64 15.42 1.21 1.47
N MET A 65 14.25 0.60 1.70
CA MET A 65 13.76 -0.54 0.92
C MET A 65 12.94 -0.12 -0.32
N GLY A 66 12.75 1.18 -0.57
CA GLY A 66 12.05 1.70 -1.74
C GLY A 66 10.52 1.64 -1.64
N PHE A 67 9.96 1.38 -0.45
CA PHE A 67 8.52 1.44 -0.21
C PHE A 67 8.01 2.89 -0.05
N ALA A 68 8.88 3.84 0.24
CA ALA A 68 8.55 5.25 0.37
C ALA A 68 9.64 6.14 -0.25
N ASP A 69 9.24 7.27 -0.84
CA ASP A 69 10.21 8.20 -1.44
C ASP A 69 10.92 9.06 -0.39
N GLN A 70 10.19 9.49 0.65
CA GLN A 70 10.68 10.46 1.64
C GLN A 70 9.98 10.27 3.00
N VAL A 71 10.70 10.46 4.10
CA VAL A 71 10.10 10.56 5.44
C VAL A 71 9.73 12.02 5.71
N THR A 72 8.44 12.33 5.70
CA THR A 72 7.96 13.66 6.06
C THR A 72 8.03 13.84 7.58
N PRO A 73 8.65 14.91 8.10
CA PRO A 73 8.59 15.21 9.52
C PRO A 73 7.15 15.46 9.96
N LEU A 74 6.81 15.06 11.19
CA LEU A 74 5.47 15.07 11.77
C LEU A 74 4.78 16.45 11.82
N PHE A 75 5.44 17.53 11.39
CA PHE A 75 4.94 18.89 11.46
C PHE A 75 5.18 19.66 10.14
N ARG A 76 4.28 19.43 9.17
CA ARG A 76 3.81 20.47 8.25
C ARG A 76 2.35 20.26 7.88
N LEU A 77 1.53 19.92 8.86
CA LEU A 77 0.11 20.20 8.74
C LEU A 77 -0.04 21.72 8.72
N TRP A 78 -0.42 22.20 7.55
CA TRP A 78 -1.10 23.45 7.28
C TRP A 78 -1.40 24.31 8.53
N PRO A 79 -0.89 25.55 8.64
CA PRO A 79 -1.25 26.39 9.76
C PRO A 79 -2.78 26.60 9.77
N VAL A 80 -3.43 26.22 10.87
CA VAL A 80 -4.88 26.39 11.12
C VAL A 80 -5.34 27.85 10.99
N SER A 81 -4.41 28.82 10.90
CA SER A 81 -4.69 30.23 10.63
C SER A 81 -5.12 30.55 9.18
N SER A 82 -5.09 29.58 8.25
CA SER A 82 -5.35 29.83 6.83
C SER A 82 -6.74 29.38 6.34
N LEU A 83 -7.76 29.39 7.22
CA LEU A 83 -9.18 29.33 6.85
C LEU A 83 -9.63 30.62 6.11
N ASN A 84 -8.96 30.98 5.02
CA ASN A 84 -9.47 31.99 4.09
C ASN A 84 -8.90 31.90 2.66
N VAL A 85 -8.13 30.85 2.33
CA VAL A 85 -7.62 30.63 0.96
C VAL A 85 -8.43 29.54 0.23
N LEU A 86 -9.76 29.61 0.31
CA LEU A 86 -10.66 28.91 -0.61
C LEU A 86 -11.01 29.76 -1.85
N ARG A 87 -10.22 30.80 -2.13
CA ARG A 87 -10.41 31.64 -3.31
C ARG A 87 -9.11 31.65 -4.10
N THR A 88 -9.19 31.20 -5.36
CA THR A 88 -8.19 31.36 -6.42
C THR A 88 -6.93 30.48 -6.38
N SER A 89 -7.07 29.18 -6.66
CA SER A 89 -6.12 28.51 -7.57
C SER A 89 -6.80 27.39 -8.35
N LYS A 90 -7.34 27.72 -9.53
CA LYS A 90 -7.90 26.77 -10.50
C LYS A 90 -6.82 25.94 -11.22
N ARG A 91 -5.84 25.36 -10.51
CA ARG A 91 -4.71 24.68 -11.19
C ARG A 91 -4.27 23.33 -10.65
N CYS A 92 -4.91 22.76 -9.64
CA CYS A 92 -4.59 21.41 -9.17
C CYS A 92 -5.85 20.62 -8.79
N GLN A 93 -6.78 20.47 -9.73
CA GLN A 93 -7.95 19.59 -9.62
C GLN A 93 -8.15 18.84 -10.95
N LYS A 94 -7.14 18.07 -11.32
CA LYS A 94 -7.18 16.92 -12.23
C LYS A 94 -6.02 16.05 -11.78
N ILE A 95 -6.20 15.19 -10.79
CA ILE A 95 -6.41 13.74 -10.90
C ILE A 95 -6.91 13.39 -9.48
N PHE A 96 -8.19 13.11 -9.24
CA PHE A 96 -8.80 11.80 -9.39
C PHE A 96 -10.31 12.02 -9.55
N ALA A 97 -10.82 11.76 -10.76
CA ALA A 97 -12.20 11.41 -10.99
C ALA A 97 -12.25 9.88 -11.10
N THR A 98 -13.19 9.27 -10.37
CA THR A 98 -13.89 8.02 -10.72
C THR A 98 -13.06 6.86 -11.29
N CYS A 99 -12.75 5.88 -10.42
CA CYS A 99 -13.08 4.46 -10.55
C CYS A 99 -12.86 3.80 -9.19
#